data_AF-A0A1U7MRJ1-F1
#
_entry.id   AF-A0A1U7MRJ1-F1
#
_cell.length_a   1.000
_cell.length_b   1.000
_cell.length_c   1.000
_cell.angle_alpha   90.00
_cell.angle_beta   90.00
_cell.angle_gamma   90.00
#
_symmetry.space_group_name_H-M   'P 1'
#
loop_
_entity.id
_entity.type
_entity.pdbx_description
1 polymer ?
#
loop_
_entity_poly.entity_id
_entity_poly.type
_entity_poly.pdbx_seq_one_letter_code
_entity_poly.pdbx_strand_id
1 'polypeptide(L)'
;MRFTEEYGSRTASFELSNTLDTALKNPRVSLLCRDDSGSIVGGGSTYPELVPAQGRIKVDAHLLASEEPEDCSVFVGAPSDWEGVDEEQSTSEAAPESGTPEEAFKIWVEQFGAKDWQAHYETLVSAQREIISEDAYVACRSAESPPVIEWGKILSVQDVGELMIPGTDDSLPATKVSAEVSAEGLSLPVDAHMLLEDGEWKWSMTQENVDNCSS
;
A
#
# COMPACT_ATOMS: atom_id res chain seq x y z
N MET A 1 23.25 -6.25 12.20
CA MET A 1 23.22 -7.16 11.03
C MET A 1 24.65 -7.57 10.71
N ARG A 2 24.87 -8.73 10.09
CA ARG A 2 26.18 -9.18 9.61
C ARG A 2 26.09 -9.52 8.12
N PHE A 3 27.01 -8.99 7.32
CA PHE A 3 27.13 -9.33 5.91
C PHE A 3 28.19 -10.41 5.70
N THR A 4 27.91 -11.32 4.77
CA THR A 4 28.87 -12.31 4.28
C THR A 4 28.77 -12.39 2.77
N GLU A 5 29.91 -12.48 2.09
CA GLU A 5 29.98 -12.70 0.65
C GLU A 5 30.66 -14.04 0.39
N GLU A 6 29.96 -14.93 -0.32
CA GLU A 6 30.51 -16.21 -0.79
C GLU A 6 30.15 -16.42 -2.25
N TYR A 7 31.16 -16.65 -3.10
CA TYR A 7 30.98 -16.94 -4.53
C TYR A 7 30.16 -15.87 -5.29
N GLY A 8 30.31 -14.60 -4.93
CA GLY A 8 29.57 -13.48 -5.53
C GLY A 8 28.11 -13.37 -5.09
N SER A 9 27.64 -14.25 -4.19
CA SER A 9 26.38 -14.11 -3.50
C SER A 9 26.60 -13.42 -2.15
N ARG A 10 25.79 -12.41 -1.87
CA ARG A 10 25.82 -11.68 -0.60
C ARG A 10 24.65 -12.10 0.26
N THR A 11 24.90 -12.25 1.55
CA THR A 11 23.90 -12.63 2.54
C THR A 11 23.94 -11.66 3.71
N ALA A 12 22.78 -11.18 4.12
CA ALA A 12 22.56 -10.46 5.37
C ALA A 12 22.02 -11.42 6.42
N SER A 13 22.77 -11.59 7.51
CA SER A 13 22.34 -12.32 8.71
C SER A 13 21.87 -11.35 9.79
N PHE A 14 20.68 -11.56 10.33
CA PHE A 14 20.11 -10.76 11.43
C PHE A 14 19.19 -11.59 12.33
N GLU A 15 18.89 -11.05 13.52
CA GLU A 15 17.88 -11.62 14.42
C GLU A 15 16.54 -10.94 14.14
N LEU A 16 15.50 -11.75 13.94
CA LEU A 16 14.13 -11.31 13.82
C LEU A 16 13.37 -11.74 15.07
N SER A 17 12.80 -10.77 15.79
CA SER A 17 11.99 -10.99 16.98
C SER A 17 10.53 -10.77 16.66
N ASN A 18 9.67 -11.70 17.09
CA ASN A 18 8.23 -11.58 17.06
C ASN A 18 7.74 -11.22 18.45
N THR A 19 7.18 -10.02 18.61
CA THR A 19 6.62 -9.51 19.87
C THR A 19 5.14 -9.86 20.04
N LEU A 20 4.56 -10.59 19.10
CA LEU A 20 3.16 -11.00 19.13
C LEU A 20 2.99 -12.32 19.85
N ASP A 21 1.79 -12.53 20.37
CA ASP A 21 1.35 -13.74 21.09
C ASP A 21 1.09 -14.92 20.15
N THR A 22 1.10 -14.64 18.84
CA THR A 22 0.81 -15.59 17.77
C THR A 22 2.08 -15.84 16.96
N ALA A 23 2.29 -17.09 16.55
CA ALA A 23 3.41 -17.44 15.70
C ALA A 23 3.14 -16.99 14.24
N LEU A 24 4.15 -16.39 13.60
CA LEU A 24 4.07 -15.95 12.21
C LEU A 24 4.54 -17.07 11.30
N LYS A 25 3.71 -17.46 10.32
CA LYS A 25 4.05 -18.47 9.32
C LYS A 25 4.42 -17.79 8.01
N ASN A 26 5.55 -18.14 7.43
CA ASN A 26 6.02 -17.57 6.16
C ASN A 26 5.94 -16.03 6.07
N PRO A 27 6.29 -15.24 7.12
CA PRO A 27 6.26 -13.78 7.00
C PRO A 27 7.21 -13.32 5.90
N ARG A 28 6.76 -12.36 5.09
CA ARG A 28 7.64 -11.74 4.10
C ARG A 28 8.60 -10.80 4.81
N VAL A 29 9.90 -11.05 4.70
CA VAL A 29 10.94 -10.16 5.23
C VAL A 29 11.65 -9.51 4.05
N SER A 30 11.61 -8.19 3.96
CA SER A 30 12.27 -7.41 2.90
C SER A 30 13.42 -6.59 3.47
N LEU A 31 14.47 -6.41 2.68
CA LEU A 31 15.65 -5.63 3.03
C LEU A 31 15.85 -4.54 2.00
N LEU A 32 16.16 -3.33 2.47
CA LEU A 32 16.60 -2.20 1.65
C LEU A 32 17.97 -1.76 2.16
N CYS A 33 18.97 -1.79 1.30
CA CYS A 33 20.36 -1.56 1.65
C CYS A 33 20.87 -0.23 1.09
N ARG A 34 21.70 0.47 1.87
CA ARG A 34 22.26 1.78 1.55
C ARG A 34 23.78 1.81 1.71
N ASP A 35 24.43 2.71 0.98
CA ASP A 35 25.85 3.05 1.14
C ASP A 35 26.07 4.10 2.25
N ASP A 36 27.33 4.55 2.39
CA ASP A 36 27.78 5.56 3.34
C ASP A 36 27.20 6.96 3.10
N SER A 37 26.80 7.23 1.86
CA SER A 37 26.11 8.45 1.46
C SER A 37 24.61 8.42 1.78
N GLY A 38 24.08 7.25 2.14
CA GLY A 38 22.66 7.00 2.34
C GLY A 38 21.88 6.70 1.05
N SER A 39 22.57 6.52 -0.08
CA SER A 39 21.95 6.16 -1.36
C SER A 39 21.57 4.68 -1.38
N ILE A 40 20.50 4.32 -2.09
CA ILE A 40 20.04 2.93 -2.18
C ILE A 40 20.94 2.17 -3.13
N VAL A 41 21.55 1.08 -2.64
CA VAL A 41 22.49 0.24 -3.39
C VAL A 41 21.98 -1.17 -3.64
N GLY A 42 20.83 -1.53 -3.08
CA GLY A 42 20.24 -2.85 -3.30
C GLY A 42 19.24 -3.25 -2.24
N GLY A 43 18.97 -4.55 -2.20
CA GLY A 43 18.03 -5.13 -1.25
C GLY A 43 17.90 -6.63 -1.41
N GLY A 44 16.92 -7.19 -0.72
CA GLY A 44 16.65 -8.61 -0.75
C GLY A 44 15.31 -8.94 -0.12
N SER A 45 14.91 -10.19 -0.23
CA SER A 45 13.73 -10.68 0.49
C SER A 45 13.88 -12.15 0.84
N THR A 46 13.26 -12.56 1.94
CA THR A 46 13.20 -13.95 2.39
C THR A 46 11.89 -14.23 3.10
N TYR A 47 11.56 -15.51 3.26
CA TYR A 47 10.33 -16.00 3.86
C TYR A 47 10.70 -17.06 4.90
N PRO A 48 11.00 -16.68 6.16
CA PRO A 48 11.24 -17.65 7.20
C PRO A 48 10.01 -18.54 7.38
N GLU A 49 10.17 -19.85 7.50
CA GLU A 49 9.02 -20.77 7.59
C GLU A 49 8.14 -20.47 8.80
N LEU A 50 8.77 -20.13 9.93
CA LEU A 50 8.10 -19.88 11.21
C LEU A 50 8.89 -18.90 12.07
N VAL A 51 8.22 -17.90 12.62
CA VAL A 51 8.71 -17.09 13.74
C VAL A 51 7.82 -17.38 14.95
N PRO A 52 8.33 -18.03 16.02
CA PRO A 52 7.52 -18.38 17.18
C PRO A 52 6.90 -17.14 17.85
N ALA A 53 5.73 -17.31 18.48
CA ALA A 53 5.13 -16.29 19.34
C ALA A 53 6.11 -15.88 20.45
N GLN A 54 6.22 -14.57 20.71
CA GLN A 54 7.16 -13.99 21.68
C GLN A 54 8.61 -14.51 21.53
N GLY A 55 8.96 -14.92 20.32
CA GLY A 55 10.18 -15.66 20.00
C GLY A 55 11.10 -14.88 19.09
N ARG A 56 12.26 -15.49 18.83
CA ARG A 56 13.27 -14.93 17.91
C ARG A 56 13.85 -16.03 17.06
N ILE A 57 14.21 -15.67 15.83
CA ILE A 57 14.92 -16.54 14.91
C ILE A 57 16.12 -15.79 14.32
N LYS A 58 17.09 -16.54 13.84
CA LYS A 58 18.13 -16.00 12.95
C LYS A 58 17.64 -16.12 11.51
N VAL A 59 17.72 -15.02 10.77
CA VAL A 59 17.36 -14.95 9.35
C VAL A 59 18.61 -14.67 8.55
N ASP A 60 18.80 -15.46 7.50
CA ASP A 60 19.81 -15.24 6.47
C ASP A 60 19.07 -14.89 5.16
N ALA A 61 19.27 -13.68 4.67
CA ALA A 61 18.62 -13.17 3.47
C ALA A 61 19.63 -12.89 2.37
N HIS A 62 19.37 -13.40 1.17
CA HIS A 62 20.19 -13.09 0.00
C HIS A 62 19.98 -11.65 -0.43
N LEU A 63 21.09 -10.98 -0.75
CA LEU A 63 21.14 -9.60 -1.19
C LEU A 63 21.54 -9.53 -2.67
N LEU A 64 20.81 -8.69 -3.39
CA LEU A 64 21.22 -8.17 -4.68
C LEU A 64 21.57 -6.70 -4.48
N ALA A 65 22.85 -6.37 -4.59
CA ALA A 65 23.35 -5.01 -4.43
C ALA A 65 24.40 -4.69 -5.48
N SER A 66 24.38 -3.45 -6.00
CA SER A 66 25.35 -2.95 -6.98
C SER A 66 26.75 -2.76 -6.39
N GLU A 67 26.82 -2.50 -5.09
CA GLU A 67 28.03 -2.24 -4.33
C GLU A 67 27.89 -2.72 -2.88
N GLU A 68 28.95 -2.60 -2.08
CA GLU A 68 28.95 -3.08 -0.69
C GLU A 68 28.06 -2.18 0.19
N PRO A 69 26.98 -2.72 0.79
CA PRO A 69 26.11 -1.92 1.63
C PRO A 69 26.74 -1.65 2.99
N GLU A 70 26.60 -0.42 3.49
CA GLU A 70 26.98 -0.06 4.86
C GLU A 70 25.88 -0.48 5.85
N ASP A 71 24.62 -0.25 5.47
CA ASP A 71 23.46 -0.56 6.30
C ASP A 71 22.33 -1.18 5.48
N CYS A 72 21.51 -2.01 6.11
CA CYS A 72 20.23 -2.43 5.54
C CYS A 72 19.10 -2.34 6.57
N SER A 73 18.01 -1.70 6.15
CA SER A 73 16.76 -1.66 6.90
C SER A 73 15.94 -2.92 6.59
N VAL A 74 15.38 -3.55 7.63
CA VAL A 74 14.54 -4.75 7.54
C VAL A 74 13.09 -4.36 7.72
N PHE A 75 12.22 -4.84 6.84
CA PHE A 75 10.78 -4.65 6.87
C PHE A 75 10.08 -6.00 6.89
N VAL A 76 9.10 -6.16 7.78
CA VAL A 76 8.30 -7.38 7.87
C VAL A 76 6.91 -7.06 7.35
N GLY A 77 6.51 -7.75 6.28
CA GLY A 77 5.16 -7.71 5.76
C GLY A 77 4.26 -8.74 6.44
N ALA A 78 2.97 -8.57 6.25
CA ALA A 78 1.95 -9.54 6.62
C ALA A 78 2.34 -10.99 6.24
N PRO A 79 2.11 -12.00 7.12
CA PRO A 79 2.14 -13.40 6.71
C PRO A 79 1.23 -13.63 5.51
N SER A 80 1.64 -14.50 4.58
CA SER A 80 0.86 -14.80 3.37
C SER A 80 -0.54 -15.37 3.65
N ASP A 81 -0.73 -15.97 4.83
CA ASP A 81 -1.96 -16.59 5.35
C ASP A 81 -2.62 -15.78 6.48
N TRP A 82 -2.18 -14.54 6.72
CA TRP A 82 -2.78 -13.69 7.74
C TRP A 82 -4.14 -13.16 7.29
N GLU A 83 -5.20 -13.52 8.02
CA GLU A 83 -6.57 -13.01 7.84
C GLU A 83 -6.83 -11.71 8.64
N GLY A 84 -5.78 -11.08 9.19
CA GLY A 84 -5.89 -9.96 10.13
C GLY A 84 -5.83 -10.41 11.59
N VAL A 85 -5.44 -9.50 12.49
CA VAL A 85 -5.76 -9.60 13.92
C VAL A 85 -6.92 -8.64 14.15
N ASP A 86 -7.96 -9.10 14.84
CA ASP A 86 -8.90 -8.17 15.49
C ASP A 86 -8.07 -7.24 16.39
N GLU A 87 -8.29 -5.95 16.18
CA GLU A 87 -7.62 -4.77 16.73
C GLU A 87 -6.92 -4.95 18.10
N GLU A 88 -5.61 -4.72 18.14
CA GLU A 88 -5.05 -3.91 19.22
C GLU A 88 -4.34 -2.70 18.61
N GLN A 89 -4.99 -1.57 18.84
CA GLN A 89 -4.67 -0.21 18.45
C GLN A 89 -3.18 0.11 18.67
N SER A 90 -2.46 0.37 17.57
CA SER A 90 -1.41 1.39 17.64
C SER A 90 -2.11 2.71 17.92
N THR A 91 -1.77 3.28 19.07
CA THR A 91 -2.22 4.60 19.49
C THR A 91 -1.59 5.64 18.56
N SER A 92 -2.31 5.95 17.49
CA SER A 92 -2.20 7.20 16.76
C SER A 92 -3.47 8.00 17.04
N GLU A 93 -3.27 9.27 17.31
CA GLU A 93 -4.23 10.31 17.64
C GLU A 93 -5.59 10.16 16.92
N ALA A 94 -6.67 10.21 17.71
CA ALA A 94 -8.10 10.24 17.37
C ALA A 94 -8.44 10.03 15.88
N ALA A 95 -8.84 8.81 15.52
CA ALA A 95 -9.54 8.52 14.28
C ALA A 95 -10.81 9.41 14.18
N PRO A 96 -11.03 10.11 13.06
CA PRO A 96 -12.31 10.75 12.79
C PRO A 96 -13.40 9.70 12.57
N GLU A 97 -14.67 10.08 12.82
CA GLU A 97 -15.83 9.17 12.89
C GLU A 97 -16.30 8.56 11.55
N SER A 98 -15.42 8.36 10.57
CA SER A 98 -15.78 7.90 9.23
C SER A 98 -14.75 6.95 8.62
N GLY A 99 -14.79 5.70 9.10
CA GLY A 99 -14.19 4.53 8.47
C GLY A 99 -12.67 4.51 8.39
N THR A 100 -12.13 3.46 7.79
CA THR A 100 -10.69 3.30 7.54
C THR A 100 -10.35 3.55 6.06
N PRO A 101 -9.09 3.88 5.70
CA PRO A 101 -8.70 4.06 4.30
C PRO A 101 -8.87 2.76 3.48
N GLU A 102 -8.74 1.60 4.10
CA GLU A 102 -8.99 0.29 3.52
C GLU A 102 -10.46 0.11 3.13
N GLU A 103 -11.39 0.46 4.03
CA GLU A 103 -12.82 0.43 3.76
C GLU A 103 -13.18 1.36 2.60
N ALA A 104 -12.63 2.58 2.60
CA ALA A 104 -12.85 3.53 1.52
C ALA A 104 -12.27 3.04 0.17
N PHE A 105 -11.10 2.40 0.16
CA PHE A 105 -10.56 1.82 -1.06
C PHE A 105 -11.39 0.61 -1.55
N LYS A 106 -11.90 -0.21 -0.63
CA LYS A 106 -12.82 -1.30 -0.98
C LYS A 106 -14.09 -0.75 -1.63
N ILE A 107 -14.69 0.29 -1.05
CA ILE A 107 -15.87 0.98 -1.61
C ILE A 107 -15.55 1.49 -3.03
N TRP A 108 -14.38 2.09 -3.24
CA TRP A 108 -13.93 2.52 -4.56
C TRP A 108 -13.91 1.35 -5.57
N VAL A 109 -13.32 0.20 -5.20
CA VAL A 109 -13.26 -0.99 -6.08
C VAL A 109 -14.66 -1.51 -6.40
N GLU A 110 -15.54 -1.58 -5.41
CA GLU A 110 -16.93 -2.03 -5.58
C GLU A 110 -17.72 -1.10 -6.49
N GLN A 111 -17.62 0.22 -6.30
CA GLN A 111 -18.25 1.23 -7.14
C GLN A 111 -17.73 1.17 -8.58
N PHE A 112 -16.40 1.03 -8.74
CA PHE A 112 -15.77 0.96 -10.06
C PHE A 112 -16.17 -0.31 -10.82
N GLY A 113 -16.13 -1.47 -10.14
CA GLY A 113 -16.55 -2.75 -10.72
C GLY A 113 -18.03 -2.79 -11.09
N ALA A 114 -18.88 -2.14 -10.29
CA ALA A 114 -20.31 -1.97 -10.57
C ALA A 114 -20.61 -0.92 -11.64
N LYS A 115 -19.61 -0.11 -12.04
CA LYS A 115 -19.75 1.06 -12.92
C LYS A 115 -20.74 2.08 -12.36
N ASP A 116 -20.81 2.20 -11.04
CA ASP A 116 -21.64 3.17 -10.35
C ASP A 116 -20.91 4.53 -10.31
N TRP A 117 -20.86 5.20 -11.47
CA TRP A 117 -20.07 6.43 -11.63
C TRP A 117 -20.57 7.60 -10.80
N GLN A 118 -21.86 7.60 -10.42
CA GLN A 118 -22.42 8.61 -9.53
C GLN A 118 -21.89 8.43 -8.11
N ALA A 119 -22.06 7.23 -7.54
CA ALA A 119 -21.52 6.94 -6.20
C ALA A 119 -19.99 7.07 -6.15
N HIS A 120 -19.32 6.70 -7.25
CA HIS A 120 -17.88 6.85 -7.38
C HIS A 120 -17.43 8.32 -7.44
N TYR A 121 -18.24 9.22 -8.00
CA TYR A 121 -17.97 10.65 -7.98
C TYR A 121 -18.23 11.27 -6.60
N GLU A 122 -19.22 10.78 -5.85
CA GLU A 122 -19.52 11.28 -4.51
C GLU A 122 -18.36 11.07 -3.52
N THR A 123 -17.59 9.99 -3.71
CA THR A 123 -16.42 9.64 -2.88
C THR A 123 -15.10 10.28 -3.35
N LEU A 124 -15.14 11.07 -4.42
CA LEU A 124 -14.01 11.87 -4.92
C LEU A 124 -13.73 13.06 -3.99
N VAL A 125 -12.45 13.37 -3.78
CA VAL A 125 -12.03 14.58 -3.03
C VAL A 125 -12.72 15.85 -3.56
N SER A 126 -13.15 16.72 -2.65
CA SER A 126 -13.96 17.89 -2.99
C SER A 126 -13.25 18.83 -3.97
N ALA A 127 -11.94 19.02 -3.80
CA ALA A 127 -11.13 19.87 -4.68
C ALA A 127 -11.20 19.45 -6.16
N GLN A 128 -11.26 18.14 -6.46
CA GLN A 128 -11.44 17.67 -7.84
C GLN A 128 -12.89 17.80 -8.33
N ARG A 129 -13.87 17.72 -7.43
CA ARG A 129 -15.29 17.97 -7.73
C ARG A 129 -15.59 19.45 -8.03
N GLU A 130 -14.71 20.36 -7.62
CA GLU A 130 -14.81 21.78 -7.97
C GLU A 130 -14.37 22.06 -9.41
N ILE A 131 -13.46 21.25 -9.96
CA ILE A 131 -12.90 21.44 -11.32
C ILE A 131 -13.53 20.51 -12.37
N ILE A 132 -14.14 19.41 -11.96
CA ILE A 132 -14.82 18.46 -12.85
C ILE A 132 -16.22 18.23 -12.30
N SER A 133 -17.27 18.54 -13.08
CA SER A 133 -18.65 18.30 -12.66
C SER A 133 -19.00 16.81 -12.69
N GLU A 134 -20.02 16.43 -11.93
CA GLU A 134 -20.54 15.06 -11.93
C GLU A 134 -20.92 14.59 -13.34
N ASP A 135 -21.66 15.40 -14.09
CA ASP A 135 -22.08 15.08 -15.46
C ASP A 135 -20.87 14.83 -16.37
N ALA A 136 -19.82 15.66 -16.27
CA ALA A 136 -18.60 15.50 -17.05
C ALA A 136 -17.85 14.22 -16.65
N TYR A 137 -17.73 13.95 -15.36
CA TYR A 137 -17.11 12.74 -14.83
C TYR A 137 -17.84 11.47 -15.29
N VAL A 138 -19.16 11.44 -15.12
CA VAL A 138 -20.00 10.28 -15.50
C VAL A 138 -19.93 10.06 -17.02
N ALA A 139 -19.99 11.11 -17.83
CA ALA A 139 -19.85 11.00 -19.28
C ALA A 139 -18.46 10.46 -19.67
N CYS A 140 -17.39 10.97 -19.06
CA CYS A 140 -16.01 10.54 -19.26
C CYS A 140 -15.85 9.03 -18.95
N ARG A 141 -16.24 8.59 -17.75
CA ARG A 141 -16.14 7.18 -17.33
C ARG A 141 -17.06 6.24 -18.11
N SER A 142 -18.23 6.71 -18.53
CA SER A 142 -19.15 5.90 -19.35
C SER A 142 -18.64 5.67 -20.77
N ALA A 143 -17.75 6.53 -21.28
CA ALA A 143 -17.10 6.34 -22.57
C ALA A 143 -15.98 5.29 -22.52
N GLU A 144 -15.47 4.98 -21.32
CA GLU A 144 -14.46 3.95 -21.11
C GLU A 144 -15.09 2.55 -21.05
N SER A 145 -14.30 1.53 -21.41
CA SER A 145 -14.68 0.13 -21.21
C SER A 145 -13.72 -0.53 -20.21
N PRO A 146 -13.76 -0.13 -18.93
CA PRO A 146 -12.84 -0.69 -17.94
C PRO A 146 -13.14 -2.18 -17.72
N PRO A 147 -12.11 -2.96 -17.31
CA PRO A 147 -12.31 -4.34 -16.92
C PRO A 147 -13.23 -4.42 -15.71
N VAL A 148 -13.96 -5.54 -15.59
CA VAL A 148 -14.66 -5.85 -14.34
C VAL A 148 -13.63 -6.26 -13.32
N ILE A 149 -13.62 -5.56 -12.20
CA ILE A 149 -12.72 -5.82 -11.08
C ILE A 149 -13.51 -6.24 -9.85
N GLU A 150 -12.93 -7.12 -9.04
CA GLU A 150 -13.51 -7.60 -7.79
C GLU A 150 -12.50 -7.44 -6.65
N TRP A 151 -12.99 -7.05 -5.48
CA TRP A 151 -12.17 -6.93 -4.28
C TRP A 151 -11.61 -8.28 -3.83
N GLY A 152 -10.31 -8.34 -3.56
CA GLY A 152 -9.66 -9.47 -2.92
C GLY A 152 -9.40 -9.19 -1.45
N LYS A 153 -8.16 -8.80 -1.12
CA LYS A 153 -7.70 -8.60 0.26
C LYS A 153 -6.71 -7.44 0.36
N ILE A 154 -6.60 -6.86 1.55
CA ILE A 154 -5.55 -5.88 1.85
C ILE A 154 -4.18 -6.55 1.87
N LEU A 155 -3.18 -5.87 1.29
CA LEU A 155 -1.78 -6.29 1.26
C LEU A 155 -0.93 -5.43 2.19
N SER A 156 -1.11 -4.11 2.15
CA SER A 156 -0.42 -3.17 3.04
C SER A 156 -1.12 -1.83 3.12
N VAL A 157 -0.87 -1.11 4.23
CA VAL A 157 -1.41 0.21 4.51
C VAL A 157 -0.27 1.05 5.05
N GLN A 158 -0.06 2.23 4.47
CA GLN A 158 1.07 3.08 4.79
C GLN A 158 0.65 4.55 4.80
N ASP A 159 0.83 5.22 5.93
CA ASP A 159 0.78 6.67 6.00
C ASP A 159 1.90 7.26 5.13
N VAL A 160 1.53 8.14 4.19
CA VAL A 160 2.47 8.80 3.27
C VAL A 160 2.56 10.31 3.51
N GLY A 161 2.00 10.81 4.61
CA GLY A 161 1.94 12.23 4.93
C GLY A 161 0.98 12.99 4.02
N GLU A 162 1.31 14.23 3.71
CA GLU A 162 0.48 15.04 2.82
C GLU A 162 0.76 14.73 1.34
N LEU A 163 -0.32 14.57 0.56
CA LEU A 163 -0.26 14.37 -0.88
C LEU A 163 -1.01 15.50 -1.58
N MET A 164 -0.36 16.09 -2.60
CA MET A 164 -0.98 17.08 -3.49
C MET A 164 -2.08 16.44 -4.32
N ILE A 165 -3.25 17.09 -4.36
CA ILE A 165 -4.39 16.63 -5.15
C ILE A 165 -4.14 16.96 -6.63
N PRO A 166 -4.12 15.98 -7.55
CA PRO A 166 -3.87 16.25 -8.96
C PRO A 166 -4.88 17.23 -9.55
N GLY A 167 -4.40 18.20 -10.34
CA GLY A 167 -5.21 19.26 -10.94
C GLY A 167 -5.52 20.44 -10.02
N THR A 168 -5.08 20.45 -8.75
CA THR A 168 -5.31 21.55 -7.81
C THR A 168 -4.02 21.93 -7.07
N ASP A 169 -4.05 23.04 -6.33
CA ASP A 169 -2.95 23.48 -5.45
C ASP A 169 -3.11 22.94 -4.01
N ASP A 170 -4.13 22.12 -3.75
CA ASP A 170 -4.47 21.62 -2.42
C ASP A 170 -3.68 20.35 -2.09
N SER A 171 -3.54 20.09 -0.79
CA SER A 171 -2.93 18.86 -0.27
C SER A 171 -3.70 18.38 0.95
N LEU A 172 -3.78 17.07 1.11
CA LEU A 172 -4.44 16.43 2.25
C LEU A 172 -3.58 15.31 2.82
N PRO A 173 -3.71 14.97 4.11
CA PRO A 173 -3.13 13.76 4.66
C PRO A 173 -3.61 12.54 3.86
N ALA A 174 -2.68 11.64 3.54
CA ALA A 174 -2.95 10.52 2.66
C ALA A 174 -2.37 9.21 3.23
N THR A 175 -3.13 8.14 3.01
CA THR A 175 -2.70 6.77 3.26
C THR A 175 -2.65 6.03 1.94
N LYS A 176 -1.52 5.41 1.64
CA LYS A 176 -1.40 4.45 0.56
C LYS A 176 -1.95 3.10 1.02
N VAL A 177 -2.95 2.59 0.31
CA VAL A 177 -3.51 1.25 0.50
C VAL A 177 -3.13 0.40 -0.71
N SER A 178 -2.50 -0.74 -0.46
CA SER A 178 -2.25 -1.77 -1.47
C SER A 178 -3.20 -2.94 -1.22
N ALA A 179 -3.94 -3.36 -2.25
CA ALA A 179 -4.86 -4.48 -2.16
C ALA A 179 -4.73 -5.42 -3.37
N GLU A 180 -5.09 -6.67 -3.17
CA GLU A 180 -5.31 -7.62 -4.26
C GLU A 180 -6.69 -7.37 -4.86
N VAL A 181 -6.75 -7.24 -6.18
CA VAL A 181 -7.96 -7.08 -6.97
C VAL A 181 -7.95 -8.16 -8.06
N SER A 182 -9.09 -8.82 -8.27
CA SER A 182 -9.26 -9.79 -9.35
C SER A 182 -9.82 -9.08 -10.58
N ALA A 183 -9.17 -9.26 -11.73
CA ALA A 183 -9.65 -8.79 -13.02
C ALA A 183 -9.53 -9.93 -14.04
N GLU A 184 -10.62 -10.28 -14.71
CA GLU A 184 -10.64 -11.35 -15.73
C GLU A 184 -10.06 -12.70 -15.25
N GLY A 185 -10.21 -12.99 -13.95
CA GLY A 185 -9.69 -14.22 -13.32
C GLY A 185 -8.21 -14.17 -12.91
N LEU A 186 -7.56 -13.00 -13.00
CA LEU A 186 -6.21 -12.77 -12.52
C LEU A 186 -6.23 -11.88 -11.27
N SER A 187 -5.61 -12.36 -10.19
CA SER A 187 -5.34 -11.55 -8.99
C SER A 187 -4.10 -10.68 -9.21
N LEU A 188 -4.25 -9.36 -9.05
CA LEU A 188 -3.19 -8.38 -9.23
C LEU A 188 -3.14 -7.42 -8.03
N PRO A 189 -1.95 -7.00 -7.58
CA PRO A 189 -1.83 -5.94 -6.59
C PRO A 189 -2.15 -4.58 -7.22
N VAL A 190 -2.98 -3.78 -6.56
CA VAL A 190 -3.32 -2.41 -6.93
C VAL A 190 -3.06 -1.50 -5.75
N ASP A 191 -2.46 -0.34 -6.05
CA ASP A 191 -2.18 0.70 -5.08
C ASP A 191 -3.16 1.87 -5.27
N ALA A 192 -3.70 2.38 -4.18
CA ALA A 192 -4.49 3.61 -4.15
C ALA A 192 -4.01 4.53 -3.03
N HIS A 193 -4.11 5.85 -3.26
CA HIS A 193 -3.91 6.84 -2.21
C HIS A 193 -5.29 7.35 -1.77
N MET A 194 -5.61 7.11 -0.51
CA MET A 194 -6.82 7.59 0.14
C MET A 194 -6.47 8.84 0.92
N LEU A 195 -7.18 9.93 0.68
CA LEU A 195 -6.96 11.25 1.27
C LEU A 195 -8.01 11.50 2.36
N LEU A 196 -7.58 12.04 3.49
CA LEU A 196 -8.45 12.35 4.62
C LEU A 196 -8.99 13.78 4.48
N GLU A 197 -10.29 13.90 4.19
CA GLU A 197 -11.00 15.17 4.03
C GLU A 197 -12.18 15.24 5.00
N ASP A 198 -12.22 16.26 5.86
CA ASP A 198 -13.30 16.46 6.84
C ASP A 198 -13.61 15.22 7.72
N GLY A 199 -12.60 14.38 7.93
CA GLY A 199 -12.70 13.14 8.69
C GLY A 199 -13.07 11.91 7.87
N GLU A 200 -13.38 12.05 6.59
CA GLU A 200 -13.73 10.96 5.67
C GLU A 200 -12.55 10.62 4.75
N TRP A 201 -12.35 9.33 4.48
CA TRP A 201 -11.38 8.89 3.48
C TRP A 201 -11.97 8.93 2.08
N LYS A 202 -11.33 9.70 1.20
CA LYS A 202 -11.74 9.93 -0.19
C LYS A 202 -10.63 9.56 -1.16
N TRP A 203 -10.98 9.27 -2.40
CA TRP A 203 -9.99 8.97 -3.43
C TRP A 203 -9.76 10.21 -4.32
N SER A 204 -8.64 10.23 -5.04
CA SER A 204 -8.37 11.23 -6.07
C SER A 204 -8.10 10.59 -7.43
N MET A 205 -8.47 11.28 -8.50
CA MET A 205 -8.04 10.98 -9.85
C MET A 205 -6.56 11.31 -10.03
N THR A 206 -5.89 10.53 -10.87
CA THR A 206 -4.57 10.90 -11.42
C THR A 206 -4.68 12.15 -12.29
N GLN A 207 -3.56 12.84 -12.52
CA GLN A 207 -3.52 14.01 -13.41
C GLN A 207 -4.03 13.69 -14.82
N GLU A 208 -3.67 12.52 -15.37
CA GLU A 208 -4.15 12.08 -16.68
C GLU A 208 -5.69 11.96 -16.73
N ASN A 209 -6.31 11.42 -15.69
CA ASN A 209 -7.77 11.32 -15.62
C ASN A 209 -8.42 12.70 -15.45
N VAL A 210 -7.79 13.61 -14.71
CA VAL A 210 -8.25 15.00 -14.61
C VAL A 210 -8.22 15.66 -15.99
N ASP A 211 -7.12 15.54 -16.72
CA ASP A 211 -6.96 16.12 -18.05
C ASP A 211 -7.97 15.52 -19.06
N ASN A 212 -8.22 14.22 -18.99
CA ASN A 212 -9.16 13.51 -19.88
C ASN A 212 -10.64 13.81 -19.57
N CYS A 213 -10.99 14.02 -18.30
CA CYS A 213 -12.39 14.26 -17.90
C CYS A 213 -12.75 15.75 -17.79
N SER A 214 -11.76 16.65 -17.89
CA SER A 214 -11.99 18.11 -17.92
C SER A 214 -12.12 18.69 -19.34
N SER A 215 -11.85 17.89 -20.37
CA SER A 215 -11.87 18.28 -21.79
C SER A 215 -13.25 18.31 -22.44
#